data_AF-A0A7S0FLV8-F1
#
_entry.id   AF-A0A7S0FLV8-F1
#
_cell.length_a   1.000
_cell.length_b   1.000
_cell.length_c   1.000
_cell.angle_alpha   90.00
_cell.angle_beta   90.00
_cell.angle_gamma   90.00
#
_symmetry.space_group_name_H-M   'P 1'
#
loop_
_entity.id
_entity.type
_entity.pdbx_description
1 polymer ?
#
loop_
_entity_poly.entity_id
_entity_poly.type
_entity_poly.pdbx_seq_one_letter_code
_entity_poly.pdbx_strand_id
1 'polypeptide(L)'
;SCTICGMSIRGHLTAPGRGEARALTVRILLMVPVYCIVAWLSLVCRPVAFAKVILAFEKLFECVVLFAFVQLLVLYLGGLSGIWQHLPAEACHHLFPVSWILRRVGSSEYCWAPPPRFLRRSLGIVIVYVPIMLACFVITAIAFFFPRVLFEKIAGVCGGVNFAATAVAMYGLVLFYHANMEALSPVRPIAKLASIKLLVMISSWQEM
;
A
#
# COMPACT_ATOMS: atom_id res chain seq x y z
N SER A 1 9.40 -24.82 5.78
CA SER A 1 9.30 -23.48 5.16
C SER A 1 9.46 -22.32 6.15
N CYS A 2 8.87 -22.34 7.36
CA CYS A 2 9.06 -21.27 8.38
C CYS A 2 10.50 -21.16 8.94
N THR A 3 11.22 -22.26 9.05
CA THR A 3 12.60 -22.28 9.58
C THR A 3 13.61 -21.61 8.65
N ILE A 4 13.43 -21.75 7.34
CA ILE A 4 14.28 -21.12 6.31
C ILE A 4 14.04 -19.60 6.28
N CYS A 5 12.79 -19.16 6.50
CA CYS A 5 12.46 -17.74 6.66
C CYS A 5 13.12 -17.13 7.90
N GLY A 6 13.09 -17.85 9.03
CA GLY A 6 13.75 -17.42 10.27
C GLY A 6 15.28 -17.33 10.17
N MET A 7 15.92 -18.26 9.46
CA MET A 7 17.38 -18.24 9.24
C MET A 7 17.81 -17.13 8.28
N SER A 8 17.01 -16.86 7.23
CA SER A 8 17.27 -15.75 6.30
C SER A 8 17.12 -14.37 6.98
N ILE A 9 16.17 -14.25 7.92
CA ILE A 9 16.01 -13.07 8.78
C ILE A 9 17.24 -12.91 9.71
N ARG A 10 17.73 -14.01 10.30
CA ARG A 10 18.92 -14.00 11.18
C ARG A 10 20.20 -13.58 10.46
N GLY A 11 20.43 -14.06 9.24
CA GLY A 11 21.60 -13.68 8.42
C GLY A 11 21.60 -12.20 8.02
N HIS A 12 20.41 -11.62 7.80
CA HIS A 12 20.28 -10.18 7.55
C HIS A 12 20.45 -9.32 8.80
N LEU A 13 20.38 -9.88 10.01
CA LEU A 13 20.48 -9.10 11.23
C LEU A 13 21.87 -9.03 11.89
N THR A 14 22.90 -9.55 11.21
CA THR A 14 24.32 -9.38 11.57
C THR A 14 25.07 -8.35 10.69
N ALA A 15 24.45 -7.78 9.66
CA ALA A 15 25.08 -6.74 8.84
C ALA A 15 24.93 -5.34 9.49
N PRO A 16 26.03 -4.68 9.92
CA PRO A 16 25.96 -3.36 10.52
C PRO A 16 25.66 -2.30 9.44
N GLY A 17 24.63 -1.47 9.64
CA GLY A 17 24.49 -0.23 8.85
C GLY A 17 23.09 0.37 8.62
N ARG A 18 21.98 -0.37 8.76
CA ARG A 18 20.64 0.22 8.48
C ARG A 18 19.53 -0.30 9.41
N GLY A 19 19.51 0.19 10.64
CA GLY A 19 18.46 -0.12 11.64
C GLY A 19 17.06 0.32 11.19
N GLU A 20 16.94 1.47 10.52
CA GLU A 20 15.65 2.00 10.05
C GLU A 20 15.01 1.15 8.94
N ALA A 21 15.80 0.75 7.94
CA ALA A 21 15.32 -0.12 6.86
C ALA A 21 14.83 -1.45 7.44
N ARG A 22 15.56 -2.01 8.41
CA ARG A 22 15.18 -3.25 9.10
C ARG A 22 13.87 -3.10 9.87
N ALA A 23 13.67 -2.02 10.60
CA ALA A 23 12.42 -1.77 11.32
C ALA A 23 11.21 -1.69 10.35
N LEU A 24 11.38 -1.05 9.20
CA LEU A 24 10.35 -0.95 8.16
C LEU A 24 10.07 -2.31 7.51
N THR A 25 11.09 -3.12 7.21
CA THR A 25 10.90 -4.49 6.70
C THR A 25 10.17 -5.38 7.71
N VAL A 26 10.50 -5.29 9.01
CA VAL A 26 9.79 -6.02 10.06
C VAL A 26 8.33 -5.61 10.14
N ARG A 27 8.01 -4.31 10.03
CA ARG A 27 6.62 -3.82 9.98
C ARG A 27 5.84 -4.41 8.79
N ILE A 28 6.48 -4.57 7.64
CA ILE A 28 5.87 -5.19 6.46
C ILE A 28 5.64 -6.69 6.67
N LEU A 29 6.62 -7.40 7.25
CA LEU A 29 6.51 -8.84 7.54
C LEU A 29 5.48 -9.15 8.64
N LEU A 30 5.30 -8.24 9.61
CA LEU A 30 4.29 -8.34 10.66
C LEU A 30 2.84 -8.29 10.12
N MET A 31 2.65 -7.94 8.85
CA MET A 31 1.35 -8.05 8.19
C MET A 31 0.80 -9.48 8.24
N VAL A 32 1.61 -10.49 7.92
CA VAL A 32 1.16 -11.89 7.83
C VAL A 32 0.53 -12.41 9.13
N PRO A 33 1.17 -12.31 10.31
CA PRO A 33 0.55 -12.78 11.55
C PRO A 33 -0.68 -11.96 11.96
N VAL A 34 -0.72 -10.65 11.67
CA VAL A 34 -1.92 -9.83 11.95
C VAL A 34 -3.12 -10.34 11.18
N TYR A 35 -2.95 -10.69 9.91
CA TYR A 35 -4.02 -11.28 9.09
C TYR A 35 -4.53 -12.60 9.66
N CYS A 36 -3.62 -13.47 10.12
CA CYS A 36 -4.03 -14.73 10.76
C CYS A 36 -4.88 -14.47 12.01
N ILE A 37 -4.51 -13.49 12.83
CA ILE A 37 -5.24 -13.13 14.06
C ILE A 37 -6.61 -12.53 13.73
N VAL A 38 -6.67 -11.61 12.78
CA VAL A 38 -7.91 -10.96 12.31
C VAL A 38 -8.87 -11.98 11.70
N ALA A 39 -8.37 -12.88 10.85
CA ALA A 39 -9.18 -13.95 10.25
C ALA A 39 -9.74 -14.90 11.33
N TRP A 40 -8.91 -15.26 12.32
CA TRP A 40 -9.36 -16.07 13.45
C TRP A 40 -10.42 -15.35 14.30
N LEU A 41 -10.20 -14.07 14.63
CA LEU A 41 -11.16 -13.23 15.36
C LEU A 41 -12.49 -13.09 14.60
N SER A 42 -12.43 -12.89 13.28
CA SER A 42 -13.62 -12.77 12.42
C SER A 42 -14.46 -14.06 12.44
N LEU A 43 -13.81 -15.23 12.48
CA LEU A 43 -14.49 -16.53 12.58
C LEU A 43 -15.09 -16.80 13.97
N VAL A 44 -14.39 -16.43 15.04
CA VAL A 44 -14.83 -16.67 16.42
C VAL A 44 -15.98 -15.72 16.81
N CYS A 45 -15.97 -14.49 16.30
CA CYS A 45 -16.98 -13.50 16.64
C CYS A 45 -18.25 -13.64 15.78
N ARG A 46 -19.28 -14.26 16.36
CA ARG A 46 -20.59 -14.50 15.73
C ARG A 46 -21.36 -13.28 15.18
N PRO A 47 -21.31 -12.06 15.76
CA PRO A 47 -22.08 -10.95 15.22
C PRO A 47 -21.41 -10.40 13.95
N VAL A 48 -22.14 -10.48 12.83
CA VAL A 48 -21.74 -9.95 11.51
C VAL A 48 -21.26 -8.49 11.58
N ALA A 49 -21.82 -7.71 12.51
CA ALA A 49 -21.41 -6.32 12.73
C ALA A 49 -19.98 -6.19 13.30
N PHE A 50 -19.59 -7.07 14.21
CA PHE A 50 -18.26 -7.04 14.80
C PHE A 50 -17.20 -7.52 13.81
N ALA A 51 -17.52 -8.55 13.01
CA ALA A 51 -16.67 -9.01 11.92
C ALA A 51 -16.34 -7.88 10.93
N LYS A 52 -17.32 -7.05 10.54
CA LYS A 52 -17.11 -5.89 9.66
C LYS A 52 -16.18 -4.83 10.25
N VAL A 53 -16.21 -4.60 11.57
CA VAL A 53 -15.27 -3.67 12.24
C VAL A 53 -13.85 -4.25 12.30
N ILE A 54 -13.72 -5.56 12.55
CA ILE A 54 -12.42 -6.27 12.49
C ILE A 54 -11.82 -6.18 11.09
N LEU A 55 -12.63 -6.38 10.04
CA LEU A 55 -12.19 -6.24 8.65
C LEU A 55 -11.80 -4.78 8.34
N ALA A 56 -12.50 -3.78 8.87
CA ALA A 56 -12.11 -2.39 8.71
C ALA A 56 -10.74 -2.08 9.37
N PHE A 57 -10.44 -2.73 10.50
CA PHE A 57 -9.13 -2.64 11.16
C PHE A 57 -8.02 -3.28 10.31
N GLU A 58 -8.28 -4.41 9.66
CA GLU A 58 -7.34 -5.01 8.70
C GLU A 58 -6.95 -4.04 7.60
N LYS A 59 -7.93 -3.32 7.03
CA LYS A 59 -7.70 -2.30 6.00
C LYS A 59 -6.88 -1.10 6.51
N LEU A 60 -7.03 -0.73 7.78
CA LEU A 60 -6.15 0.27 8.40
C LEU A 60 -4.71 -0.22 8.49
N PHE A 61 -4.49 -1.49 8.85
CA PHE A 61 -3.15 -2.10 8.87
C PHE A 61 -2.52 -2.19 7.47
N GLU A 62 -3.30 -2.53 6.45
CA GLU A 62 -2.85 -2.51 5.05
C GLU A 62 -2.23 -1.17 4.67
N CYS A 63 -2.88 -0.08 5.10
CA CYS A 63 -2.45 1.28 4.85
C CYS A 63 -1.13 1.61 5.55
N VAL A 64 -1.00 1.26 6.83
CA VAL A 64 0.25 1.44 7.59
C VAL A 64 1.41 0.69 6.92
N VAL A 65 1.17 -0.53 6.45
CA VAL A 65 2.17 -1.34 5.74
C VAL A 65 2.56 -0.71 4.40
N LEU A 66 1.58 -0.20 3.63
CA LEU A 66 1.82 0.48 2.36
C LEU A 66 2.68 1.74 2.57
N PHE A 67 2.36 2.52 3.60
CA PHE A 67 3.15 3.70 3.98
C PHE A 67 4.57 3.32 4.39
N ALA A 68 4.74 2.30 5.23
CA ALA A 68 6.06 1.79 5.63
C ALA A 68 6.87 1.30 4.42
N PHE A 69 6.21 0.70 3.42
CA PHE A 69 6.86 0.29 2.18
C PHE A 69 7.35 1.48 1.35
N VAL A 70 6.55 2.54 1.23
CA VAL A 70 6.99 3.78 0.55
C VAL A 70 8.18 4.41 1.27
N GLN A 71 8.15 4.49 2.61
CA GLN A 71 9.28 4.98 3.40
C GLN A 71 10.54 4.14 3.18
N LEU A 72 10.38 2.81 3.09
CA LEU A 72 11.48 1.90 2.81
C LEU A 72 12.10 2.18 1.45
N LEU A 73 11.28 2.36 0.41
CA LEU A 73 11.76 2.71 -0.92
C LEU A 73 12.54 4.04 -0.88
N VAL A 74 11.95 5.09 -0.31
CA VAL A 74 12.61 6.41 -0.20
C VAL A 74 13.95 6.32 0.56
N LEU A 75 14.01 5.53 1.62
CA LEU A 75 15.24 5.31 2.39
C LEU A 75 16.32 4.58 1.56
N TYR A 76 15.92 3.59 0.74
CA TYR A 76 16.86 2.90 -0.16
C TYR A 76 17.44 3.78 -1.25
N LEU A 77 16.69 4.79 -1.71
CA LEU A 77 17.17 5.76 -2.70
C LEU A 77 18.05 6.88 -2.09
N GLY A 78 18.35 6.81 -0.78
CA GLY A 78 19.16 7.84 -0.11
C GLY A 78 18.35 9.09 0.29
N GLY A 79 17.03 8.96 0.42
CA GLY A 79 16.13 10.04 0.85
C GLY A 79 15.63 10.93 -0.29
N LEU A 80 14.71 11.85 0.01
CA LEU A 80 14.06 12.70 -1.00
C LEU A 80 15.07 13.53 -1.80
N SER A 81 16.13 14.02 -1.16
CA SER A 81 17.14 14.87 -1.78
C SER A 81 18.00 14.15 -2.83
N GLY A 82 18.31 12.86 -2.61
CA GLY A 82 19.09 12.04 -3.54
C GLY A 82 18.29 11.59 -4.75
N ILE A 83 16.98 11.39 -4.58
CA ILE A 83 16.06 10.98 -5.67
C ILE A 83 16.00 12.03 -6.78
N TRP A 84 16.07 13.33 -6.44
CA TRP A 84 15.99 14.41 -7.42
C TRP A 84 17.10 14.38 -8.47
N GLN A 85 18.31 13.98 -8.07
CA GLN A 85 19.50 14.06 -8.91
C GLN A 85 19.63 12.86 -9.86
N HIS A 86 18.96 11.75 -9.55
CA HIS A 86 19.10 10.47 -10.25
C HIS A 86 17.89 10.12 -11.11
N LEU A 87 16.82 10.93 -11.11
CA LEU A 87 15.59 10.63 -11.86
C LEU A 87 15.72 11.13 -13.31
N PRO A 88 15.87 10.25 -14.32
CA PRO A 88 15.90 10.67 -15.71
C PRO A 88 14.52 11.22 -16.12
N ALA A 89 14.52 12.30 -16.90
CA ALA A 89 13.28 12.94 -17.40
C ALA A 89 12.41 11.96 -18.23
N GLU A 90 13.05 10.97 -18.86
CA GLU A 90 12.41 9.93 -19.67
C GLU A 90 11.64 8.89 -18.84
N ALA A 91 11.87 8.78 -17.53
CA ALA A 91 11.16 7.81 -16.68
C ALA A 91 9.76 8.29 -16.23
N CYS A 92 9.36 9.51 -16.62
CA CYS A 92 8.11 10.16 -16.19
C CYS A 92 6.91 9.85 -17.11
N HIS A 93 6.74 8.59 -17.50
CA HIS A 93 5.60 8.15 -18.33
C HIS A 93 4.51 7.44 -17.52
N HIS A 94 3.26 7.59 -17.96
CA HIS A 94 2.13 6.85 -17.41
C HIS A 94 2.19 5.36 -17.79
N LEU A 95 1.93 4.48 -16.83
CA LEU A 95 1.71 3.06 -17.10
C LEU A 95 0.24 2.77 -17.48
N PHE A 96 0.03 1.64 -18.15
CA PHE A 96 -1.29 1.09 -18.48
C PHE A 96 -2.09 0.82 -17.18
N PRO A 97 -3.39 1.16 -17.07
CA PRO A 97 -4.36 1.54 -18.10
C PRO A 97 -4.55 3.06 -18.31
N VAL A 98 -4.00 3.89 -17.42
CA VAL A 98 -4.18 5.35 -17.44
C VAL A 98 -3.52 5.97 -18.67
N SER A 99 -2.41 5.41 -19.14
CA SER A 99 -1.80 5.80 -20.42
C SER A 99 -2.71 5.58 -21.62
N TRP A 100 -3.58 4.57 -21.61
CA TRP A 100 -4.50 4.28 -22.72
C TRP A 100 -5.70 5.25 -22.74
N ILE A 101 -6.21 5.61 -21.56
CA ILE A 101 -7.27 6.62 -21.40
C ILE A 101 -6.74 8.01 -21.77
N LEU A 102 -5.55 8.40 -21.30
CA LEU A 102 -4.96 9.69 -21.67
C LEU A 102 -4.57 9.76 -23.15
N ARG A 103 -4.13 8.65 -23.75
CA ARG A 103 -3.80 8.60 -25.20
C ARG A 103 -5.03 8.78 -26.08
N ARG A 104 -6.23 8.40 -25.61
CA ARG A 104 -7.52 8.70 -26.29
C ARG A 104 -7.94 10.16 -26.19
N VAL A 105 -7.45 10.92 -25.20
CA VAL A 105 -7.79 12.34 -24.99
C VAL A 105 -6.89 13.30 -25.81
N GLY A 106 -6.14 12.77 -26.79
CA GLY A 106 -5.40 13.60 -27.77
C GLY A 106 -4.26 14.42 -27.19
N SER A 107 -3.71 13.96 -26.06
CA SER A 107 -2.82 14.73 -25.21
C SER A 107 -1.40 14.18 -25.33
N SER A 108 -0.66 14.69 -26.32
CA SER A 108 0.61 14.15 -26.83
C SER A 108 1.88 14.59 -26.06
N GLU A 109 1.77 15.40 -25.01
CA GLU A 109 2.93 16.00 -24.33
C GLU A 109 2.94 15.81 -22.80
N TYR A 110 2.50 14.65 -22.30
CA TYR A 110 2.43 14.41 -20.85
C TYR A 110 3.62 13.61 -20.35
N CYS A 111 4.81 14.19 -20.54
CA CYS A 111 5.90 13.96 -19.60
C CYS A 111 5.57 14.81 -18.37
N TRP A 112 5.56 14.24 -17.17
CA TRP A 112 5.35 15.00 -15.93
C TRP A 112 6.52 15.95 -15.65
N ALA A 113 6.62 17.03 -16.41
CA ALA A 113 7.63 18.05 -16.22
C ALA A 113 7.22 18.99 -15.07
N PRO A 114 8.09 19.28 -14.08
CA PRO A 114 9.39 18.70 -13.77
C PRO A 114 9.34 17.51 -12.76
N PRO A 115 10.42 16.68 -12.69
CA PRO A 115 10.61 15.56 -11.74
C PRO A 115 10.15 15.80 -10.29
N PRO A 116 10.36 17.00 -9.68
CA PRO A 116 9.82 17.34 -8.37
C PRO A 116 8.32 17.26 -8.21
N ARG A 117 7.56 17.58 -9.26
CA ARG A 117 6.10 17.49 -9.22
C ARG A 117 5.63 16.05 -9.30
N PHE A 118 6.30 15.21 -10.10
CA PHE A 118 5.97 13.79 -10.21
C PHE A 118 6.17 13.05 -8.88
N LEU A 119 7.31 13.24 -8.24
CA LEU A 119 7.61 12.58 -6.96
C LEU A 119 6.69 13.09 -5.84
N ARG A 120 6.49 14.41 -5.76
CA ARG A 120 5.60 15.01 -4.76
C ARG A 120 4.16 14.56 -4.94
N ARG A 121 3.70 14.34 -6.18
CA ARG A 121 2.33 13.92 -6.47
C ARG A 121 2.14 12.41 -6.27
N SER A 122 3.10 11.57 -6.69
CA SER A 122 3.05 10.12 -6.45
C SER A 122 3.14 9.78 -4.96
N LEU A 123 4.06 10.39 -4.22
CA LEU A 123 4.13 10.26 -2.76
C LEU A 123 2.93 10.93 -2.07
N GLY A 124 2.49 12.09 -2.58
CA GLY A 124 1.33 12.81 -2.06
C GLY A 124 0.05 11.98 -2.11
N ILE A 125 -0.18 11.25 -3.20
CA ILE A 125 -1.33 10.32 -3.33
C ILE A 125 -1.30 9.25 -2.23
N VAL A 126 -0.13 8.68 -1.93
CA VAL A 126 0.02 7.67 -0.88
C VAL A 126 -0.13 8.28 0.52
N ILE A 127 0.34 9.50 0.74
CA ILE A 127 0.20 10.18 2.04
C ILE A 127 -1.27 10.54 2.31
N VAL A 128 -2.01 11.01 1.29
CA VAL A 128 -3.44 11.34 1.39
C VAL A 128 -4.31 10.10 1.59
N TYR A 129 -3.84 8.91 1.17
CA TYR A 129 -4.52 7.65 1.41
C TYR A 129 -4.67 7.31 2.92
N VAL A 130 -3.67 7.65 3.74
CA VAL A 130 -3.67 7.36 5.20
C VAL A 130 -4.85 8.00 5.95
N PRO A 131 -5.08 9.32 5.87
CA PRO A 131 -6.21 9.95 6.56
C PRO A 131 -7.57 9.51 6.01
N ILE A 132 -7.68 9.16 4.72
CA ILE A 132 -8.93 8.64 4.14
C ILE A 132 -9.29 7.29 4.78
N MET A 133 -8.34 6.38 4.88
CA MET A 133 -8.55 5.07 5.51
C MET A 133 -8.88 5.19 6.99
N LEU A 134 -8.19 6.08 7.70
CA LEU A 134 -8.46 6.36 9.10
C LEU A 134 -9.87 6.92 9.30
N ALA A 135 -10.29 7.88 8.46
CA ALA A 135 -11.64 8.43 8.50
C ALA A 135 -12.70 7.35 8.25
N CYS A 136 -12.51 6.50 7.24
CA CYS A 136 -13.44 5.41 6.94
C CYS A 136 -13.53 4.39 8.10
N PHE A 137 -12.41 4.07 8.75
CA PHE A 137 -12.40 3.23 9.94
C PHE A 137 -13.19 3.87 11.10
N VAL A 138 -12.93 5.14 11.41
CA VAL A 138 -13.63 5.86 12.49
C VAL A 138 -15.12 5.96 12.20
N ILE A 139 -15.51 6.29 10.97
CA ILE A 139 -16.92 6.33 10.55
C ILE A 139 -17.59 4.97 10.73
N THR A 140 -16.93 3.88 10.33
CA THR A 140 -17.46 2.51 10.48
C THR A 140 -17.57 2.10 11.97
N ALA A 141 -16.59 2.50 12.80
CA ALA A 141 -16.60 2.24 14.23
C ALA A 141 -17.70 3.03 14.97
N ILE A 142 -17.95 4.29 14.58
CA ILE A 142 -19.06 5.09 15.11
C ILE A 142 -20.40 4.51 14.65
N ALA A 143 -20.51 4.13 13.38
CA ALA A 143 -21.70 3.53 12.80
C ALA A 143 -22.14 2.23 13.53
N PHE A 144 -21.22 1.55 14.21
CA PHE A 144 -21.51 0.36 15.00
C PHE A 144 -22.52 0.62 16.13
N PHE A 145 -22.58 1.83 16.68
CA PHE A 145 -23.51 2.21 17.75
C PHE A 145 -24.93 2.54 17.24
N PHE A 146 -25.11 2.63 15.92
CA PHE A 146 -26.37 2.98 15.28
C PHE A 146 -27.19 1.73 14.89
N PRO A 147 -28.48 1.87 14.52
CA PRO A 147 -29.29 0.74 14.05
C PRO A 147 -28.62 -0.01 12.89
N ARG A 148 -28.80 -1.34 12.87
CA ARG A 148 -28.13 -2.26 11.94
C ARG A 148 -28.24 -1.83 10.47
N VAL A 149 -29.40 -1.33 10.05
CA VAL A 149 -29.64 -0.88 8.67
C VAL A 149 -28.73 0.29 8.28
N LEU A 150 -28.51 1.24 9.19
CA LEU A 150 -27.63 2.38 8.94
C LEU A 150 -26.16 1.94 8.93
N PHE A 151 -25.79 1.05 9.87
CA PHE A 151 -24.45 0.47 9.92
C PHE A 151 -24.08 -0.26 8.63
N GLU A 152 -24.96 -1.10 8.09
CA GLU A 152 -24.68 -1.85 6.86
C GLU A 152 -24.50 -0.95 5.65
N LYS A 153 -25.32 0.10 5.52
CA LYS A 153 -25.16 1.09 4.45
C LYS A 153 -23.84 1.84 4.56
N ILE A 154 -23.51 2.35 5.74
CA ILE A 154 -22.26 3.10 5.97
C ILE A 154 -21.04 2.20 5.74
N ALA A 155 -21.03 0.98 6.29
CA ALA A 155 -19.95 0.02 6.12
C ALA A 155 -19.76 -0.36 4.64
N GLY A 156 -20.85 -0.50 3.87
CA GLY A 156 -20.78 -0.74 2.42
C GLY A 156 -20.16 0.43 1.65
N VAL A 157 -20.58 1.66 1.94
CA VAL A 157 -20.00 2.87 1.31
C VAL A 157 -18.51 3.01 1.68
N CYS A 158 -18.17 2.89 2.96
CA CYS A 158 -16.77 2.93 3.42
C CYS A 158 -15.93 1.82 2.78
N GLY A 159 -16.48 0.61 2.60
CA GLY A 159 -15.83 -0.49 1.89
C GLY A 159 -15.50 -0.14 0.44
N GLY A 160 -16.46 0.44 -0.29
CA GLY A 160 -16.25 0.90 -1.67
C GLY A 160 -15.21 2.02 -1.79
N VAL A 161 -15.24 2.99 -0.87
CA VAL A 161 -14.25 4.08 -0.79
C VAL A 161 -12.86 3.52 -0.51
N ASN A 162 -12.73 2.61 0.46
CA ASN A 162 -11.47 1.95 0.78
C ASN A 162 -10.91 1.22 -0.45
N PHE A 163 -11.74 0.47 -1.17
CA PHE A 163 -11.31 -0.23 -2.40
C PHE A 163 -10.76 0.73 -3.46
N ALA A 164 -11.49 1.79 -3.77
CA ALA A 164 -11.06 2.78 -4.74
C ALA A 164 -9.76 3.49 -4.29
N ALA A 165 -9.69 3.86 -3.00
CA ALA A 165 -8.53 4.53 -2.42
C ALA A 165 -7.28 3.63 -2.46
N THR A 166 -7.41 2.33 -2.15
CA THR A 166 -6.31 1.38 -2.24
C THR A 166 -5.83 1.19 -3.68
N ALA A 167 -6.75 1.11 -4.65
CA ALA A 167 -6.39 1.01 -6.08
C ALA A 167 -5.57 2.23 -6.54
N VAL A 168 -5.99 3.44 -6.14
CA VAL A 168 -5.28 4.69 -6.45
C VAL A 168 -3.90 4.75 -5.76
N ALA A 169 -3.81 4.34 -4.49
CA ALA A 169 -2.55 4.29 -3.76
C ALA A 169 -1.56 3.30 -4.38
N MET A 170 -2.04 2.11 -4.78
CA MET A 170 -1.24 1.12 -5.48
C MET A 170 -0.76 1.62 -6.85
N TYR A 171 -1.60 2.31 -7.59
CA TYR A 171 -1.20 2.92 -8.86
C TYR A 171 -0.08 3.96 -8.67
N GLY A 172 -0.21 4.84 -7.66
CA GLY A 172 0.84 5.80 -7.30
C GLY A 172 2.17 5.13 -6.92
N LEU A 173 2.10 4.00 -6.20
CA LEU A 173 3.25 3.20 -5.82
C LEU A 173 3.92 2.53 -7.03
N VAL A 174 3.14 1.95 -7.94
CA VAL A 174 3.66 1.30 -9.16
C VAL A 174 4.34 2.32 -10.06
N LEU A 175 3.74 3.50 -10.24
CA LEU A 175 4.37 4.62 -10.96
C LEU A 175 5.71 5.01 -10.35
N PHE A 176 5.74 5.18 -9.02
CA PHE A 176 6.97 5.53 -8.30
C PHE A 176 8.05 4.46 -8.45
N TYR A 177 7.68 3.18 -8.34
CA TYR A 177 8.60 2.06 -8.48
C TYR A 177 9.18 1.97 -9.90
N HIS A 178 8.33 2.07 -10.92
CA HIS A 178 8.77 1.96 -12.31
C HIS A 178 9.73 3.09 -12.69
N ALA A 179 9.43 4.32 -12.25
CA ALA A 179 10.29 5.48 -12.49
C ALA A 179 11.68 5.34 -11.84
N ASN A 180 11.82 4.49 -10.82
CA ASN A 180 13.05 4.30 -10.05
C ASN A 180 13.62 2.88 -10.16
N MET A 181 13.17 2.08 -11.14
CA MET A 181 13.45 0.63 -11.20
C MET A 181 14.95 0.32 -11.29
N GLU A 182 15.73 1.15 -11.98
CA GLU A 182 17.18 0.98 -12.14
C GLU A 182 17.92 1.21 -10.83
N ALA A 183 17.61 2.30 -10.13
CA ALA A 183 18.13 2.62 -8.81
C ALA A 183 17.70 1.60 -7.73
N LEU A 184 16.53 0.96 -7.92
CA LEU A 184 15.94 -0.04 -7.02
C LEU A 184 16.31 -1.49 -7.37
N SER A 185 17.25 -1.72 -8.29
CA SER A 185 17.71 -3.09 -8.65
C SER A 185 18.08 -4.00 -7.45
N PRO A 186 18.67 -3.52 -6.33
CA PRO A 186 18.91 -4.38 -5.15
C PRO A 186 17.64 -4.69 -4.32
N VAL A 187 16.53 -3.98 -4.52
CA VAL A 187 15.27 -4.11 -3.74
C VAL A 187 14.20 -4.93 -4.50
N ARG A 188 14.53 -5.44 -5.70
CA ARG A 188 13.70 -6.37 -6.52
C ARG A 188 12.92 -7.46 -5.76
N PRO A 189 13.42 -8.12 -4.68
CA PRO A 189 12.63 -9.10 -3.94
C PRO A 189 11.36 -8.53 -3.29
N ILE A 190 11.34 -7.26 -2.89
CA ILE A 190 10.19 -6.64 -2.21
C ILE A 190 9.11 -6.19 -3.21
N ALA A 191 9.52 -5.80 -4.43
CA ALA A 191 8.60 -5.52 -5.53
C ALA A 191 7.82 -6.77 -5.96
N LYS A 192 8.47 -7.94 -5.96
CA LYS A 192 7.80 -9.25 -6.13
C LYS A 192 6.80 -9.53 -5.01
N LEU A 193 7.09 -9.12 -3.78
CA LEU A 193 6.21 -9.25 -2.62
C LEU A 193 4.98 -8.31 -2.71
N ALA A 194 5.15 -7.10 -3.26
CA ALA A 194 4.02 -6.22 -3.59
C ALA A 194 3.12 -6.81 -4.69
N SER A 195 3.70 -7.55 -5.63
CA SER A 195 2.93 -8.32 -6.63
C SER A 195 2.07 -9.41 -5.97
N ILE A 196 2.57 -10.06 -4.92
CA ILE A 196 1.82 -11.04 -4.13
C ILE A 196 0.70 -10.33 -3.34
N LYS A 197 0.93 -9.13 -2.80
CA LYS A 197 -0.12 -8.32 -2.15
C LYS A 197 -1.22 -7.87 -3.12
N LEU A 198 -0.88 -7.57 -4.39
CA LEU A 198 -1.85 -7.33 -5.47
C LEU A 198 -2.71 -8.58 -5.76
N LEU A 199 -2.10 -9.76 -5.74
CA LEU A 199 -2.77 -11.04 -5.94
C LEU A 199 -3.75 -11.35 -4.80
N VAL A 200 -3.38 -11.02 -3.55
CA VAL A 200 -4.25 -11.12 -2.37
C VAL A 200 -5.39 -10.09 -2.41
N MET A 201 -5.14 -8.86 -2.87
CA MET A 201 -6.19 -7.84 -3.05
C MET A 201 -7.22 -8.22 -4.11
N ILE A 202 -6.78 -8.89 -5.18
CA ILE A 202 -7.64 -9.44 -6.23
C ILE A 202 -8.39 -10.66 -5.70
N SER A 203 -7.78 -11.51 -4.86
CA SER A 203 -8.48 -12.66 -4.26
C SER A 203 -9.54 -12.23 -3.25
N SER A 204 -9.36 -11.12 -2.52
CA SER A 204 -10.41 -10.55 -1.66
C SER A 204 -11.68 -10.11 -2.41
N TRP A 205 -11.61 -9.88 -3.73
CA TRP A 205 -12.79 -9.63 -4.56
C TRP A 205 -13.64 -10.89 -4.77
N GLN A 206 -13.06 -12.10 -4.63
CA GLN A 206 -13.79 -13.35 -4.79
C GLN A 206 -14.53 -13.79 -3.52
N GLU A 207 -14.24 -13.19 -2.37
CA GLU A 207 -14.85 -13.52 -1.07
C GLU A 207 -16.00 -12.57 -0.68
N MET A 208 -16.33 -11.57 -1.53
CA MET A 208 -17.48 -10.67 -1.35
C MET A 208 -18.66 -11.03 -2.26
#